data_AF-A0A8I0AA29-F1
#
_entry.id   AF-A0A8I0AA29-F1
#
_cell.length_a   1.000
_cell.length_b   1.000
_cell.length_c   1.000
_cell.angle_alpha   90.00
_cell.angle_beta   90.00
_cell.angle_gamma   90.00
#
_symmetry.space_group_name_H-M   'P 1'
#
loop_
_entity.id
_entity.type
_entity.pdbx_description
1 polymer ?
#
loop_
_entity_poly.entity_id
_entity_poly.type
_entity_poly.pdbx_seq_one_letter_code
_entity_poly.pdbx_strand_id
1 'polypeptide(L)' 'MNIFSLYNTNQQLVLPIDLEIMIPETDSVRLLSTVLEGLDYSELYNAYSTNGRNPAISPKTLFMVLVYANLNDIHS' A
#
# COMPACT_ATOMS: atom_id res chain seq x y z
N MET A 1 -9.40 31.22 27.39
CA MET A 1 -10.27 31.86 26.38
C MET A 1 -9.82 31.35 25.03
N ASN A 2 -10.45 30.30 24.51
CA ASN A 2 -10.09 29.69 23.22
C ASN A 2 -11.28 29.91 22.27
N ILE A 3 -11.00 30.32 21.04
CA ILE A 3 -11.85 31.15 20.18
C ILE A 3 -12.98 30.36 19.49
N PHE A 4 -13.46 29.27 20.09
CA PHE A 4 -14.45 28.37 19.50
C PHE A 4 -15.90 28.86 19.71
N SER A 5 -16.13 30.17 19.58
CA SER A 5 -17.46 30.75 19.64
C SER A 5 -17.76 31.42 18.31
N LEU A 6 -18.81 30.90 17.66
CA LEU A 6 -19.52 31.42 16.49
C LEU A 6 -18.88 31.17 15.12
N TYR A 7 -19.11 29.97 14.58
CA TYR A 7 -19.20 29.80 13.13
C TYR A 7 -20.53 29.14 12.75
N ASN A 8 -21.18 29.78 11.80
CA ASN A 8 -22.53 29.56 11.29
C ASN A 8 -22.85 28.10 10.90
N THR A 9 -24.13 27.78 11.01
CA THR A 9 -24.80 26.56 10.56
C THR A 9 -24.49 26.27 9.08
N ASN A 10 -23.44 25.48 8.82
CA ASN A 10 -23.16 24.63 7.65
C ASN A 10 -21.71 24.09 7.76
N GLN A 11 -21.27 23.73 8.97
CA GLN A 11 -19.93 23.21 9.17
C GLN A 11 -19.95 21.71 8.91
N GLN A 12 -19.58 21.32 7.69
CA GLN A 12 -19.10 19.96 7.46
C GLN A 12 -17.96 19.69 8.44
N LEU A 13 -18.03 18.57 9.15
CA LEU A 13 -16.90 18.08 9.93
C LEU A 13 -15.73 17.87 8.97
N VAL A 14 -14.74 18.77 9.00
CA VAL A 14 -13.42 18.50 8.43
C VAL A 14 -12.72 17.61 9.44
N LEU A 15 -12.89 16.31 9.26
CA LEU A 15 -12.06 15.35 9.97
C LEU A 15 -10.61 15.59 9.51
N PRO A 16 -9.64 15.79 10.42
CA PRO A 16 -8.25 15.59 10.07
C PRO A 16 -8.10 14.10 9.79
N ILE A 17 -8.28 13.75 8.53
CA ILE A 17 -8.19 12.39 8.01
C ILE A 17 -6.70 12.07 7.95
N ASP A 18 -6.16 11.59 9.06
CA ASP A 18 -4.88 10.89 9.08
C ASP A 18 -5.16 9.44 8.65
N LEU A 19 -5.07 9.18 7.34
CA LEU A 19 -5.25 7.85 6.72
C LEU A 19 -3.94 7.07 6.67
N GLU A 20 -2.88 7.56 7.31
CA GLU A 20 -1.68 6.79 7.48
C GLU A 20 -1.99 5.66 8.47
N ILE A 21 -2.47 4.53 7.94
CA ILE A 21 -2.36 3.26 8.63
C ILE A 21 -0.87 3.03 8.80
N MET A 22 -0.35 3.48 9.95
CA MET A 22 1.05 3.31 10.28
C MET A 22 1.27 1.83 10.58
N ILE A 23 1.76 1.11 9.58
CA ILE A 23 2.22 -0.27 9.76
C ILE A 23 3.27 -0.24 10.87
N PRO A 24 3.14 -1.06 11.93
CA PRO A 24 4.11 -1.09 13.02
C PRO A 24 5.53 -1.31 12.51
N GLU A 25 6.52 -0.68 13.13
CA GLU A 25 7.92 -0.85 12.73
C GLU A 25 8.40 -2.31 12.81
N THR A 26 7.79 -3.09 13.70
CA THR A 26 8.10 -4.51 13.92
C THR A 26 7.38 -5.45 12.95
N ASP A 27 6.55 -4.95 12.05
CA ASP A 27 5.78 -5.77 11.13
C ASP A 27 6.68 -6.37 10.03
N SER A 28 6.50 -7.65 9.74
CA SER A 28 7.25 -8.36 8.70
C SER A 28 7.02 -7.76 7.31
N VAL A 29 5.87 -7.10 7.09
CA VAL A 29 5.55 -6.41 5.84
C VAL A 29 6.53 -5.27 5.54
N ARG A 30 7.03 -4.55 6.56
CA ARG A 30 8.00 -3.46 6.35
C ARG A 30 9.35 -3.99 5.90
N LEU A 31 9.87 -4.99 6.61
CA LEU A 31 11.12 -5.66 6.24
C LEU A 31 11.04 -6.21 4.81
N LEU A 32 9.92 -6.88 4.51
CA LEU A 32 9.67 -7.41 3.18
C LEU A 32 9.66 -6.30 2.12
N SER A 33 8.94 -5.19 2.35
CA SER A 33 8.91 -4.06 1.42
C SER A 33 10.31 -3.50 1.16
N THR A 34 11.11 -3.28 2.21
CA THR A 34 12.48 -2.77 2.09
C THR A 34 13.38 -3.71 1.28
N VAL A 35 13.29 -5.01 1.51
CA VAL A 35 14.06 -6.01 0.75
C VAL A 35 13.63 -6.02 -0.71
N LEU A 36 12.32 -6.04 -0.96
CA LEU A 36 11.74 -6.07 -2.30
C LEU A 36 12.01 -4.80 -3.10
N GLU A 37 12.06 -3.63 -2.46
CA GLU A 37 12.40 -2.37 -3.10
C GLU A 37 13.79 -2.36 -3.74
N GLY A 38 14.74 -3.13 -3.19
CA GLY A 38 16.10 -3.27 -3.72
C GLY A 38 16.25 -4.22 -4.91
N LEU A 39 15.19 -4.92 -5.33
CA LEU A 39 15.26 -5.91 -6.41
C LEU A 39 15.12 -5.27 -7.79
N ASP A 40 15.85 -5.82 -8.77
CA ASP A 40 15.62 -5.52 -10.18
C ASP A 40 14.41 -6.31 -10.71
N TYR A 41 13.38 -5.60 -11.12
CA TYR A 41 12.14 -6.16 -11.64
C TYR A 41 12.10 -6.25 -13.17
N SER A 42 13.21 -5.96 -13.87
CA SER A 42 13.24 -5.93 -15.34
C SER A 42 12.74 -7.23 -15.96
N GLU A 43 13.21 -8.38 -15.47
CA GLU A 43 12.73 -9.69 -15.94
C GLU A 43 11.26 -9.93 -15.61
N LEU A 44 10.82 -9.52 -14.41
CA LEU A 44 9.41 -9.64 -14.01
C LEU A 44 8.52 -8.86 -14.98
N TYR A 45 8.88 -7.62 -15.31
CA TYR A 45 8.12 -6.81 -16.26
C TYR A 45 8.17 -7.38 -17.68
N ASN A 46 9.30 -7.93 -18.12
CA ASN A 46 9.44 -8.57 -19.43
C ASN A 46 8.59 -9.84 -19.59
N ALA A 47 8.31 -10.55 -18.49
CA ALA A 47 7.43 -11.72 -18.49
C ALA A 47 5.95 -11.36 -18.69
N TYR A 48 5.57 -10.10 -18.43
CA TYR A 48 4.21 -9.62 -18.66
C TYR A 48 4.07 -9.15 -20.10
N SER A 49 3.01 -9.60 -20.78
CA SER A 49 2.70 -9.13 -22.13
C SER A 49 2.40 -7.64 -22.10
N THR A 50 3.13 -6.87 -22.91
CA THR A 50 2.80 -5.46 -23.20
C THR A 50 1.59 -5.33 -24.13
N ASN A 51 1.21 -6.43 -24.78
CA ASN A 51 0.10 -6.48 -25.73
C ASN A 51 -1.13 -7.10 -25.08
N GLY A 52 -2.27 -6.40 -25.16
CA GLY A 52 -3.53 -6.86 -24.60
C GLY A 52 -3.99 -6.00 -23.43
N ARG A 53 -4.70 -6.60 -22.47
CA ARG A 53 -5.29 -5.87 -21.35
C ARG A 53 -4.22 -5.57 -20.31
N ASN A 54 -4.06 -4.30 -19.97
CA ASN A 54 -3.18 -3.90 -18.89
C ASN A 54 -3.61 -4.59 -17.58
N PRO A 55 -2.65 -5.12 -16.80
CA PRO A 55 -2.97 -5.76 -15.54
C PRO A 55 -3.60 -4.74 -14.58
N ALA A 56 -4.63 -5.15 -13.85
CA ALA A 56 -5.32 -4.29 -12.89
C ALA A 56 -4.44 -3.90 -11.69
N ILE A 57 -3.41 -4.70 -11.42
CA ILE A 57 -2.43 -4.51 -10.36
C ILE A 57 -1.04 -4.59 -10.98
N SER A 58 -0.10 -3.79 -10.49
CA SER A 58 1.27 -3.82 -11.00
C SER A 58 1.92 -5.20 -10.75
N PRO A 59 2.73 -5.74 -11.67
CA PRO A 59 3.48 -6.99 -11.45
C PRO A 59 4.25 -7.00 -10.14
N LYS A 60 4.90 -5.88 -9.79
CA LYS A 60 5.63 -5.70 -8.52
C LYS A 60 4.72 -5.89 -7.30
N THR A 61 3.55 -5.27 -7.30
CA THR A 61 2.60 -5.39 -6.18
C THR A 61 2.08 -6.82 -6.04
N LEU A 62 1.75 -7.49 -7.15
CA LEU A 62 1.32 -8.88 -7.10
C LEU A 62 2.44 -9.79 -6.57
N PHE A 63 3.67 -9.57 -7.02
CA PHE A 63 4.84 -10.29 -6.54
C PHE A 63 5.04 -10.12 -5.03
N MET A 64 4.92 -8.90 -4.50
CA MET A 64 5.00 -8.63 -3.07
C MET A 64 3.95 -9.42 -2.26
N VAL A 65 2.71 -9.47 -2.75
CA VAL A 65 1.63 -10.25 -2.11
C VAL A 65 1.93 -11.74 -2.13
N LEU A 66 2.43 -12.26 -3.25
CA LEU A 66 2.78 -13.69 -3.38
C LEU A 66 3.91 -14.10 -2.44
N VAL A 67 4.98 -13.30 -2.38
CA VAL A 67 6.11 -13.55 -1.46
C VAL A 67 5.63 -13.48 -0.01
N TYR A 68 4.82 -12.47 0.34
CA TYR A 68 4.24 -12.37 1.68
C TYR A 68 3.42 -13.60 2.04
N ALA A 69 2.51 -14.03 1.17
CA ALA A 69 1.67 -15.19 1.42
C ALA A 69 2.51 -16.47 1.59
N ASN A 70 3.53 -16.65 0.76
CA ASN A 70 4.44 -17.79 0.86
C ASN A 70 5.24 -17.81 2.18
N LEU A 71 5.75 -16.66 2.62
CA LEU A 71 6.48 -16.54 3.89
C LEU A 71 5.61 -16.81 5.11
N ASN A 72 4.30 -16.57 5.01
CA ASN A 72 3.33 -16.79 6.09
C ASN A 72 2.56 -18.11 5.96
N ASP A 73 2.96 -18.97 5.03
CA ASP A 73 2.31 -20.26 4.74
C ASP A 73 0.80 -20.12 4.45
N ILE A 74 0.42 -19.00 3.83
CA ILE A 74 -0.97 -18.70 3.44
C ILE A 74 -1.20 -19.23 2.04
N HIS A 75 -1.87 -20.38 1.95
CA HIS A 75 -2.24 -21.03 0.71
C HIS A 75 -3.54 -21.83 0.89
N SER A 76 -4.20 -22.17 -0.22
CA SER A 76 -5.48 -22.93 -0.24
C SER A 76 -5.26 -24.42 -0.46
#